data_AF-A0AAQ3X5U5-F1
#
_entry.id   AF-A0AAQ3X5U5-F1
#
_cell.length_a   1.000
_cell.length_b   1.000
_cell.length_c   1.000
_cell.angle_alpha   90.00
_cell.angle_beta   90.00
_cell.angle_gamma   90.00
#
_symmetry.space_group_name_H-M   'P 1'
#
loop_
_entity.id
_entity.type
_entity.pdbx_description
1 polymer ?
#
loop_
_entity_poly.entity_id
_entity_poly.type
_entity_poly.pdbx_seq_one_letter_code
_entity_poly.pdbx_strand_id
1 'polypeptide(L)'
;MVERAFSDDGGLWQPGSSSDTRVVHTCVVLHDSTGMLKPAYRNVDAVSCKAVVRAMNFIKKPEAARDKFNSWVKAVTNNVIDSILPGGSVTEHTRLVVAMTGICATRFNKDMAKKHKFQRLECSTVDT
;
A
#
# COMPACT_ATOMS: atom_id res chain seq x y z
N MET A 1 -2.40 -18.95 -1.24
CA MET A 1 -3.72 -18.38 -0.89
C MET A 1 -3.45 -17.12 -0.10
N VAL A 2 -3.73 -15.94 -0.67
CA VAL A 2 -3.58 -14.65 0.03
C VAL A 2 -4.99 -14.13 0.21
N GLU A 3 -5.44 -14.09 1.45
CA GLU A 3 -6.77 -13.65 1.82
C GLU A 3 -6.87 -12.14 1.57
N ARG A 4 -7.74 -11.76 0.64
CA ARG A 4 -8.13 -10.36 0.46
C ARG A 4 -8.98 -10.00 1.67
N ALA A 5 -8.54 -9.02 2.45
CA ALA A 5 -9.37 -8.46 3.51
C ALA A 5 -10.55 -7.72 2.88
N PHE A 6 -11.64 -8.43 2.64
CA PHE A 6 -12.93 -7.82 2.31
C PHE A 6 -13.55 -7.26 3.59
N SER A 7 -14.20 -6.10 3.48
CA SER A 7 -15.11 -5.62 4.52
C SER A 7 -16.43 -6.35 4.27
N ASP A 8 -16.77 -7.30 5.14
CA ASP A 8 -18.04 -8.02 5.13
C ASP A 8 -19.10 -7.20 5.85
N ASP A 9 -19.51 -6.10 5.23
CA ASP A 9 -20.70 -5.37 5.65
C ASP A 9 -21.87 -6.05 4.93
N GLY A 10 -22.44 -7.08 5.57
CA GLY A 10 -23.44 -8.03 5.04
C GLY A 10 -24.79 -7.43 4.61
N GLY A 11 -24.78 -6.46 3.70
CA GLY A 11 -25.96 -5.93 3.02
C GLY A 11 -26.11 -6.53 1.62
N LEU A 12 -27.25 -7.19 1.39
CA LEU A 12 -27.68 -7.71 0.09
C LEU A 12 -27.82 -6.54 -0.92
N TRP A 13 -26.97 -6.50 -1.94
CA TRP A 13 -26.96 -5.41 -2.94
C TRP A 13 -28.13 -5.52 -3.94
N GLN A 14 -28.80 -4.39 -4.20
CA GLN A 14 -29.65 -4.21 -5.38
C GLN A 14 -28.93 -3.33 -6.43
N PRO A 15 -29.02 -3.64 -7.74
CA PRO A 15 -28.35 -2.86 -8.78
C PRO A 15 -29.17 -1.61 -9.11
N GLY A 16 -28.61 -0.41 -8.91
CA GLY A 16 -29.23 0.82 -9.44
C GLY A 16 -28.78 2.17 -8.87
N SER A 17 -28.14 2.23 -7.70
CA SER A 17 -27.83 3.53 -7.09
C SER A 17 -26.50 3.58 -6.34
N SER A 18 -25.41 3.88 -7.05
CA SER A 18 -24.42 4.90 -6.66
C SER A 18 -23.13 4.75 -7.46
N SER A 19 -22.53 5.90 -7.77
CA SER A 19 -21.22 6.11 -8.36
C SER A 19 -20.07 5.71 -7.41
N ASP A 20 -20.09 4.48 -6.89
CA ASP A 20 -19.22 4.07 -5.80
C ASP A 20 -17.82 3.66 -6.32
N THR A 21 -16.94 4.66 -6.46
CA THR A 21 -15.52 4.41 -6.67
C THR A 21 -14.93 3.88 -5.38
N ARG A 22 -14.76 2.57 -5.28
CA ARG A 22 -14.12 1.94 -4.12
C ARG A 22 -12.62 2.08 -4.24
N VAL A 23 -11.96 2.55 -3.19
CA VAL A 23 -10.48 2.59 -3.09
C VAL A 23 -10.06 1.54 -2.06
N VAL A 24 -9.21 0.61 -2.46
CA VAL A 24 -8.54 -0.33 -1.56
C VAL A 24 -7.19 0.27 -1.20
N HIS A 25 -6.90 0.35 0.08
CA HIS A 25 -5.55 0.64 0.55
C HIS A 25 -4.97 -0.60 1.22
N THR A 26 -3.67 -0.77 1.12
CA THR A 26 -2.93 -1.77 1.89
C THR A 26 -1.86 -1.08 2.71
N CYS A 27 -1.87 -1.35 4.01
CA CYS A 27 -0.86 -0.91 4.94
C CYS A 27 0.05 -2.08 5.27
N VAL A 28 1.36 -1.84 5.31
CA VAL A 28 2.36 -2.85 5.66
C VAL A 28 3.32 -2.27 6.67
N VAL A 29 3.51 -3.01 7.76
CA VAL A 29 4.45 -2.66 8.83
C VAL A 29 5.57 -3.70 8.82
N LEU A 30 6.79 -3.23 8.56
CA LEU A 30 7.99 -4.05 8.62
C LEU A 30 8.75 -3.73 9.89
N HIS A 31 9.08 -4.73 10.70
CA HIS A 31 9.94 -4.55 11.86
C HIS A 31 11.22 -5.38 11.71
N ASP A 32 12.29 -4.92 12.35
CA ASP A 32 13.51 -5.71 12.39
C ASP A 32 13.29 -7.02 13.15
N SER A 33 13.82 -8.12 12.61
CA SER A 33 13.63 -9.48 13.13
C SER A 33 14.30 -9.74 14.47
N THR A 34 15.29 -8.92 14.87
CA THR A 34 15.96 -9.03 16.17
C THR A 34 15.14 -8.43 17.31
N GLY A 35 14.17 -7.57 16.99
CA GLY A 35 13.27 -6.95 17.96
C GLY A 35 11.86 -7.51 17.86
N MET A 36 11.26 -7.84 19.00
CA MET A 36 9.83 -8.14 19.04
C MET A 36 9.03 -6.84 19.13
N LEU A 37 8.18 -6.60 18.13
CA LEU A 37 7.13 -5.59 18.25
C LEU A 37 6.22 -5.97 19.41
N LYS A 38 6.02 -5.07 20.38
CA LYS A 38 5.17 -5.33 21.55
C LYS A 38 3.77 -5.77 21.08
N PRO A 39 3.14 -6.77 21.71
CA PRO A 39 1.83 -7.28 21.29
C PRO A 39 0.75 -6.20 21.16
N ALA A 40 0.77 -5.18 22.04
CA ALA A 40 -0.14 -4.05 21.99
C ALA A 40 -0.11 -3.31 20.63
N TYR A 41 1.07 -3.16 20.01
CA TYR A 41 1.19 -2.51 18.70
C TYR A 41 0.72 -3.41 17.56
N ARG A 42 0.99 -4.73 17.64
CA ARG A 42 0.49 -5.70 16.64
C ARG A 42 -1.04 -5.69 16.56
N ASN A 43 -1.69 -5.57 17.72
CA ASN A 43 -3.15 -5.57 17.79
C ASN A 43 -3.77 -4.25 17.27
N VAL A 44 -3.14 -3.09 17.54
CA VAL A 44 -3.62 -1.80 17.03
C VAL A 44 -3.48 -1.72 15.50
N ASP A 45 -2.37 -2.18 14.94
CA ASP A 45 -2.12 -2.16 13.49
C ASP A 45 -3.09 -3.07 12.70
N ALA A 46 -3.46 -4.22 13.29
CA ALA A 46 -4.41 -5.15 12.70
C ALA A 46 -5.85 -4.59 12.70
N VAL A 47 -6.22 -3.80 13.71
CA VAL A 47 -7.58 -3.29 13.88
C VAL A 47 -7.82 -1.97 13.14
N SER A 48 -6.87 -1.03 13.19
CA SER A 48 -7.06 0.32 12.61
C SER A 48 -6.65 0.42 11.14
N CYS A 49 -5.62 -0.32 10.72
CA CYS A 49 -5.04 -0.19 9.38
C CYS A 49 -5.15 -1.46 8.53
N LYS A 50 -5.76 -2.54 9.08
CA LYS A 50 -5.74 -3.90 8.51
C LYS A 50 -4.33 -4.27 7.99
N ALA A 51 -3.30 -3.81 8.72
CA ALA A 51 -1.95 -3.79 8.20
C ALA A 51 -1.31 -5.19 8.27
N VAL A 52 -0.58 -5.55 7.21
CA VAL A 52 0.22 -6.76 7.21
C VAL A 52 1.52 -6.48 7.97
N VAL A 53 1.71 -7.12 9.13
CA VAL A 53 2.94 -7.00 9.92
C VAL A 53 3.93 -8.10 9.50
N ARG A 54 5.18 -7.73 9.20
CA ARG A 54 6.24 -8.67 8.81
C ARG A 54 7.57 -8.37 9.49
N ALA A 55 8.30 -9.43 9.83
CA ALA A 55 9.68 -9.35 10.30
C ALA A 55 10.66 -9.40 9.12
N MET A 56 11.65 -8.50 9.11
CA MET A 56 12.72 -8.44 8.12
C MET A 56 14.07 -8.21 8.83
N ASN A 57 15.18 -8.66 8.26
CA ASN A 57 16.50 -8.52 8.90
C ASN A 57 17.22 -7.28 8.40
N PHE A 58 16.85 -6.12 8.93
CA PHE A 58 17.46 -4.84 8.57
C PHE A 58 18.84 -4.68 9.21
N ILE A 59 19.04 -5.13 10.44
CA ILE A 59 20.32 -4.95 11.15
C ILE A 59 21.48 -5.66 10.44
N LYS A 60 21.30 -6.92 10.04
CA LYS A 60 22.40 -7.71 9.46
C LYS A 60 22.43 -7.64 7.95
N LYS A 61 21.28 -7.40 7.30
CA LYS A 61 21.14 -7.50 5.83
C LYS A 61 20.13 -6.48 5.27
N PRO A 62 20.37 -5.17 5.44
CA PRO A 62 19.40 -4.13 5.07
C PRO A 62 19.00 -4.18 3.59
N GLU A 63 19.98 -4.27 2.68
CA GLU A 63 19.69 -4.32 1.24
C GLU A 63 18.98 -5.61 0.82
N ALA A 64 19.35 -6.76 1.39
CA ALA A 64 18.63 -8.01 1.09
C ALA A 64 17.19 -7.99 1.64
N ALA A 65 16.95 -7.34 2.79
CA ALA A 65 15.62 -7.13 3.33
C ALA A 65 14.78 -6.21 2.42
N ARG A 66 15.40 -5.14 1.91
CA ARG A 66 14.81 -4.22 0.92
C ARG A 66 14.39 -4.95 -0.34
N ASP A 67 15.30 -5.70 -0.96
CA ASP A 67 15.05 -6.41 -2.21
C ASP A 67 13.96 -7.46 -2.06
N LYS A 68 13.98 -8.20 -0.94
CA LYS A 68 12.93 -9.16 -0.58
C LYS A 68 11.58 -8.48 -0.45
N PHE A 69 11.52 -7.30 0.19
CA PHE A 69 10.27 -6.56 0.34
C PHE A 69 9.75 -6.01 -0.99
N ASN A 70 10.60 -5.36 -1.78
CA ASN A 70 10.23 -4.86 -3.11
C ASN A 70 9.76 -5.98 -4.03
N SER A 71 10.42 -7.13 -4.02
CA SER A 71 9.98 -8.31 -4.78
C SER A 71 8.60 -8.81 -4.35
N TRP A 72 8.33 -8.81 -3.04
CA TRP A 72 7.01 -9.16 -2.52
C TRP A 72 5.93 -8.14 -2.92
N VAL A 73 6.22 -6.83 -2.81
CA VAL A 73 5.30 -5.75 -3.24
C VAL A 73 4.98 -5.87 -4.72
N LYS A 74 6.01 -6.08 -5.55
CA LYS A 74 5.86 -6.30 -6.99
C LYS A 74 4.92 -7.48 -7.30
N ALA A 75 5.10 -8.60 -6.60
CA ALA A 75 4.23 -9.76 -6.77
C ALA A 75 2.77 -9.49 -6.36
N VAL A 76 2.53 -8.88 -5.19
CA VAL A 76 1.16 -8.64 -4.69
C VAL A 76 0.43 -7.52 -5.45
N THR A 77 1.15 -6.65 -6.13
CA THR A 77 0.59 -5.58 -6.97
C THR A 77 0.49 -5.97 -8.44
N ASN A 78 0.76 -7.23 -8.81
CA ASN A 78 0.80 -7.68 -10.20
C ASN A 78 1.73 -6.82 -11.08
N ASN A 79 2.90 -6.44 -10.56
CA ASN A 79 3.91 -5.61 -11.20
C ASN A 79 3.49 -4.15 -11.47
N VAL A 80 2.43 -3.65 -10.85
CA VAL A 80 2.08 -2.21 -10.93
C VAL A 80 3.07 -1.35 -10.13
N ILE A 81 3.56 -1.87 -9.00
CA ILE A 81 4.58 -1.20 -8.18
C ILE A 81 5.85 -2.04 -8.21
N ASP A 82 6.84 -1.60 -8.98
CA ASP A 82 8.11 -2.32 -9.13
C ASP A 82 9.01 -2.23 -7.89
N SER A 83 9.03 -1.06 -7.25
CA SER A 83 9.82 -0.81 -6.05
C SER A 83 9.18 0.29 -5.23
N ILE A 84 9.03 0.04 -3.93
CA ILE A 84 8.50 1.03 -2.97
C ILE A 84 9.59 1.56 -2.03
N LEU A 85 10.66 0.78 -1.82
CA LEU A 85 11.84 1.18 -1.05
C LEU A 85 13.02 1.45 -1.99
N PRO A 86 13.41 2.73 -2.20
CA PRO A 86 14.59 3.09 -2.99
C PRO A 86 15.89 2.50 -2.41
N GLY A 87 16.95 2.42 -3.22
CA GLY A 87 18.28 1.99 -2.74
C GLY A 87 18.78 2.90 -1.61
N GLY A 88 19.36 2.33 -0.55
CA GLY A 88 19.82 3.10 0.62
C GLY A 88 18.71 3.66 1.53
N SER A 89 17.43 3.40 1.26
CA SER A 89 16.32 3.87 2.12
C SER A 89 16.19 3.13 3.45
N VAL A 90 16.83 1.96 3.58
CA VAL A 90 16.93 1.18 4.81
C VAL A 90 18.39 0.89 5.12
N THR A 91 18.73 0.89 6.40
CA THR A 91 20.10 0.68 6.90
C THR A 91 20.10 -0.29 8.07
N GLU A 92 21.28 -0.66 8.57
CA GLU A 92 21.44 -1.44 9.79
C GLU A 92 20.84 -0.78 11.04
N HIS A 93 20.52 0.52 10.97
CA HIS A 93 19.85 1.27 12.03
C HIS A 93 18.32 1.28 11.89
N THR A 94 17.77 0.82 10.77
CA THR A 94 16.32 0.69 10.59
C THR A 94 15.75 -0.33 11.58
N ARG A 95 14.67 0.06 12.27
CA ARG A 95 13.93 -0.81 13.22
C ARG A 95 12.48 -1.02 12.81
N LEU A 96 11.89 -0.04 12.14
CA LEU A 96 10.51 -0.04 11.70
C LEU A 96 10.40 0.68 10.35
N VAL A 97 9.58 0.15 9.46
CA VAL A 97 9.17 0.80 8.21
C VAL A 97 7.67 0.64 8.07
N VAL A 98 6.98 1.74 7.75
CA VAL A 98 5.55 1.73 7.41
C VAL A 98 5.41 2.11 5.95
N ALA A 99 4.75 1.25 5.17
CA ALA A 99 4.50 1.47 3.75
C ALA A 99 3.00 1.37 3.47
N MET A 100 2.48 2.31 2.68
CA MET A 100 1.08 2.37 2.29
C MET A 100 0.96 2.37 0.76
N THR A 101 0.07 1.55 0.22
CA THR A 101 -0.26 1.56 -1.22
C THR A 101 -1.77 1.65 -1.41
N GLY A 102 -2.20 2.36 -2.45
CA GLY A 102 -3.61 2.52 -2.79
C GLY A 102 -3.89 2.02 -4.21
N ILE A 103 -4.97 1.25 -4.37
CA ILE A 103 -5.48 0.80 -5.66
C ILE A 103 -6.97 1.15 -5.70
N CYS A 104 -7.45 1.78 -6.78
CA CYS A 104 -8.88 1.93 -7.00
C CYS A 104 -9.49 0.55 -7.28
N ALA A 105 -10.30 0.03 -6.35
CA ALA A 105 -11.06 -1.22 -6.52
C ALA A 105 -12.02 -1.12 -7.70
N THR A 106 -12.70 0.02 -7.83
CA THR A 106 -13.48 0.34 -9.02
C THR A 106 -12.65 1.27 -9.89
N ARG A 107 -12.32 0.83 -11.11
CA ARG A 107 -11.64 1.72 -12.06
C ARG A 107 -12.58 2.86 -12.44
N PHE A 108 -12.03 4.06 -12.57
CA PHE A 108 -12.76 5.17 -13.17
C PHE A 108 -13.26 4.76 -14.55
N ASN A 109 -14.51 5.11 -14.85
CA ASN A 109 -15.05 4.92 -16.18
C ASN A 109 -14.27 5.82 -17.15
N LYS A 110 -13.53 5.21 -18.09
CA LYS A 110 -12.69 5.93 -19.05
C LYS A 110 -13.52 6.85 -19.95
N ASP A 111 -14.76 6.49 -20.25
CA ASP A 111 -15.65 7.27 -21.13
C ASP A 111 -16.15 8.55 -20.44
N MET A 112 -16.05 8.59 -19.10
CA MET A 112 -16.33 9.79 -18.31
C MET A 112 -15.07 10.63 -18.05
N ALA A 113 -13.89 10.10 -18.33
CA ALA A 113 -12.65 10.85 -18.22
C ALA A 113 -12.58 11.90 -19.34
N LYS A 114 -12.60 13.18 -18.96
CA LYS A 114 -12.49 14.29 -19.89
C LYS A 114 -11.17 15.00 -19.69
N LYS A 115 -10.53 15.40 -20.79
CA LYS A 115 -9.38 16.32 -20.76
C LYS A 115 -9.87 17.65 -20.20
N HIS A 116 -9.12 18.19 -19.24
CA HIS A 116 -9.37 19.50 -18.68
C HIS A 116 -8.03 20.18 -18.42
N LYS A 117 -8.00 21.52 -18.44
CA LYS A 117 -6.80 22.28 -18.10
C LYS A 117 -6.35 21.93 -16.68
N PHE A 118 -5.09 21.51 -16.56
CA PHE A 118 -4.42 21.30 -15.28
C PHE A 118 -3.59 22.55 -14.95
N GLN A 119 -3.91 23.21 -13.84
CA GLN A 119 -3.18 24.38 -13.37
C GLN A 119 -1.95 23.92 -12.59
N ARG A 120 -0.76 24.23 -13.09
CA ARG A 120 0.49 23.92 -12.39
C ARG A 120 0.70 24.90 -11.25
N LEU A 121 1.48 24.48 -10.25
CA LEU A 121 1.84 25.32 -9.09
C LEU A 121 2.55 26.63 -9.51
N GLU A 122 3.25 26.61 -10.65
CA GLU A 122 3.91 27.79 -11.23
C GLU A 122 3.00 28.62 -12.17
N CYS A 123 1.67 28.44 -12.06
CA CYS A 123 0.64 29.16 -12.84
C CYS A 123 0.77 29.02 -14.37
N SER A 124 1.60 28.10 -14.85
CA SER A 124 1.62 27.69 -16.26
C SER A 124 0.57 26.61 -16.52
N THR A 125 0.00 26.62 -17.72
CA THR A 125 -0.99 25.61 -18.13
C THR A 125 -0.30 24.58 -19.03
N VAL A 126 -0.64 23.30 -18.83
CA VAL A 126 -0.31 22.22 -19.78
C VAL A 126 -1.60 21.71 -20.38
N ASP A 127 -1.70 21.72 -21.71
CA ASP A 127 -2.75 21.00 -22.42
C ASP A 127 -2.45 19.50 -22.36
N THR A 128 -3.44 18.71 -21.92
CA THR A 128 -3.34 17.26 -21.70
C THR A 128 -4.13 16.48 -22.75
#